data_AF-A0AAV7K1K6-F1
#
_entry.id   AF-A0AAV7K1K6-F1
#
_cell.length_a   1.000
_cell.length_b   1.000
_cell.length_c   1.000
_cell.angle_alpha   90.00
_cell.angle_beta   90.00
_cell.angle_gamma   90.00
#
_symmetry.space_group_name_H-M   'P 1'
#
loop_
_entity.id
_entity.type
_entity.pdbx_description
1 polymer ?
#
loop_
_entity_poly.entity_id
_entity_poly.type
_entity_poly.pdbx_seq_one_letter_code
_entity_poly.pdbx_strand_id
1 'polypeptide(L)'
;MMRSELLTITLFNGKHTEGRIVEFTQHAAREWNLEHKIVRFGSDNAVNMKKAFDTVLEIEHELLEIDIDEGEDELEPIDEMILSDARISIFEYLSDTNLNSLTSKLRAAGLLPLWGRCVCLIQLSVHDFIQKQLRSHGSVNKFIIKATQFVNCSRKSIQCGEIFLKYKFTLGAMNQTRWDSMYKMLKSILDAETKGCLKFLPSLKYLIPKNYELAILREVVDVLEPIHLFTLEFESSLGTSGIEIPGLEAL
;
A
#
# COMPACT_ATOMS: atom_id res chain seq x y z
N MET A 1 -9.89 13.49 16.96
CA MET A 1 -9.13 13.94 15.77
C MET A 1 -7.80 13.20 15.78
N MET A 2 -7.54 12.31 14.81
CA MET A 2 -6.24 11.64 14.71
C MET A 2 -5.20 12.61 14.14
N ARG A 3 -4.01 12.64 14.74
CA ARG A 3 -2.89 13.48 14.30
C ARG A 3 -1.85 12.56 13.66
N SER A 4 -1.43 12.91 12.45
CA SER A 4 -0.32 12.24 11.76
C SER A 4 0.85 13.21 11.70
N GLU A 5 2.02 12.76 12.16
CA GLU A 5 3.26 13.54 12.11
C GLU A 5 4.38 12.70 11.52
N LEU A 6 5.17 13.34 10.67
CA LEU A 6 6.41 12.76 10.22
C LEU A 6 7.46 12.91 11.32
N LEU A 7 7.88 11.80 11.91
CA LEU A 7 8.92 11.78 12.92
C LEU A 7 10.31 11.77 12.27
N THR A 8 10.64 10.70 11.53
CA THR A 8 11.98 10.51 10.95
C THR A 8 11.91 10.17 9.47
N ILE A 9 12.83 10.75 8.68
CA ILE A 9 13.20 10.26 7.34
C ILE A 9 14.70 10.04 7.32
N THR A 10 15.13 8.82 7.02
CA THR A 10 16.56 8.50 6.95
C THR A 10 16.86 7.60 5.77
N LEU A 11 18.02 7.84 5.16
CA LEU A 11 18.57 6.96 4.14
C LEU A 11 19.17 5.72 4.82
N PHE A 12 18.49 4.59 4.71
CA PHE A 12 18.95 3.33 5.30
C PHE A 12 19.84 2.54 4.32
N ASN A 13 21.16 2.75 4.43
CA ASN A 13 22.14 2.16 3.53
C ASN A 13 22.52 0.71 3.87
N GLY A 14 22.89 -0.06 2.84
CA GLY A 14 23.36 -1.45 2.96
C GLY A 14 22.23 -2.47 2.99
N LYS A 15 22.48 -3.65 3.59
CA LYS A 15 21.50 -4.73 3.65
C LYS A 15 20.38 -4.42 4.66
N HIS A 16 19.13 -4.60 4.25
CA HIS A 16 17.95 -4.43 5.11
C HIS A 16 17.60 -5.74 5.82
N THR A 17 18.50 -6.22 6.67
CA THR A 17 18.28 -7.41 7.50
C THR A 17 17.40 -7.05 8.70
N GLU A 18 16.65 -8.03 9.20
CA GLU A 18 15.79 -7.92 10.39
C GLU A 18 16.47 -7.18 11.55
N GLY A 19 17.59 -7.70 12.06
CA GLY A 19 18.27 -7.10 13.22
C GLY A 19 18.69 -5.63 13.02
N ARG A 20 19.07 -5.24 11.80
CA ARG A 20 19.41 -3.83 11.53
C ARG A 20 18.18 -2.93 11.51
N ILE A 21 17.04 -3.46 11.08
CA ILE A 21 15.76 -2.74 11.11
C ILE A 21 15.30 -2.58 12.56
N VAL A 22 15.44 -3.62 13.40
CA VAL A 22 15.17 -3.55 14.85
C VAL A 22 16.01 -2.46 15.49
N GLU A 23 17.33 -2.50 15.34
CA GLU A 23 18.26 -1.51 15.90
C GLU A 23 17.89 -0.08 15.48
N PHE A 24 17.61 0.11 14.19
CA PHE A 24 17.25 1.41 13.64
C PHE A 24 15.92 1.93 14.22
N THR A 25 14.93 1.05 14.31
CA THR A 25 13.58 1.39 14.80
C THR A 25 13.62 1.76 16.28
N GLN A 26 14.33 0.97 17.09
CA GLN A 26 14.54 1.28 18.52
C GLN A 26 15.29 2.59 18.70
N HIS A 27 16.34 2.84 17.91
CA HIS A 27 17.06 4.11 17.97
C HIS A 27 16.15 5.30 17.69
N ALA A 28 15.36 5.24 16.61
CA ALA A 28 14.37 6.27 16.31
C ALA A 28 13.32 6.42 17.41
N ALA A 29 12.88 5.32 18.04
CA ALA A 29 11.94 5.38 19.16
C ALA A 29 12.52 6.18 20.35
N ARG A 30 13.79 5.97 20.72
CA ARG A 30 14.42 6.74 21.82
C ARG A 30 14.63 8.20 21.46
N GLU A 31 15.07 8.49 20.24
CA GLU A 31 15.25 9.87 19.77
C GLU A 31 13.98 10.71 19.93
N TRP A 32 12.82 10.09 19.72
CA TRP A 32 11.51 10.72 19.84
C TRP A 32 10.81 10.50 21.19
N ASN A 33 11.47 9.85 22.17
CA ASN A 33 10.88 9.46 23.46
C ASN A 33 9.58 8.65 23.31
N LEU A 34 9.56 7.74 22.34
CA LEU A 34 8.46 6.84 21.99
C LEU A 34 8.68 5.40 22.45
N GLU A 35 9.82 5.10 23.07
CA GLU A 35 10.03 3.83 23.78
C GLU A 35 8.82 3.56 24.70
N HIS A 36 8.32 2.34 24.64
CA HIS A 36 7.17 1.81 25.39
C HIS A 36 5.82 2.43 25.03
N LYS A 37 5.77 3.29 24.00
CA LYS A 37 4.55 3.96 23.53
C LYS A 37 4.11 3.44 22.16
N ILE A 38 4.89 2.56 21.53
CA ILE A 38 4.56 1.99 20.24
C ILE A 38 3.54 0.87 20.43
N VAL A 39 2.35 1.07 19.87
CA VAL A 39 1.23 0.11 20.00
C VAL A 39 1.11 -0.79 18.77
N ARG A 40 1.56 -0.31 17.61
CA ARG A 40 1.36 -0.98 16.32
C ARG A 40 2.37 -0.48 15.31
N PHE A 41 2.78 -1.36 14.40
CA PHE A 41 3.48 -0.98 13.18
C PHE A 41 2.60 -1.16 11.94
N GLY A 42 2.78 -0.26 10.98
CA GLY A 42 2.26 -0.40 9.61
C GLY A 42 3.43 -0.47 8.64
N SER A 43 3.48 -1.52 7.83
CA SER A 43 4.55 -1.71 6.84
C SER A 43 4.07 -2.43 5.60
N ASP A 44 4.94 -2.49 4.59
CA ASP A 44 4.73 -3.43 3.48
C ASP A 44 4.93 -4.88 3.94
N ASN A 45 4.60 -5.85 3.07
CA ASN A 45 4.71 -7.27 3.39
C ASN A 45 6.16 -7.81 3.23
N ALA A 46 7.19 -6.97 3.32
CA ALA A 46 8.56 -7.43 3.24
C ALA A 46 8.93 -8.27 4.47
N VAL A 47 9.43 -9.49 4.25
CA VAL A 47 9.71 -10.48 5.32
C VAL A 47 10.59 -9.91 6.44
N ASN A 48 11.63 -9.14 6.09
CA ASN A 48 12.54 -8.57 7.08
C ASN A 48 11.91 -7.44 7.90
N MET A 49 11.03 -6.64 7.29
CA MET A 49 10.24 -5.63 8.02
C MET A 49 9.27 -6.32 8.96
N LYS A 50 8.65 -7.43 8.48
CA LYS A 50 7.73 -8.24 9.28
C LYS A 50 8.33 -8.70 10.59
N LYS A 51 9.40 -9.47 10.47
CA LYS A 51 10.08 -10.04 11.62
C LYS A 51 10.63 -8.95 12.54
N ALA A 52 11.20 -7.89 11.97
CA ALA A 52 11.79 -6.83 12.79
C ALA A 52 10.76 -6.13 13.66
N PHE A 53 9.58 -5.78 13.13
CA PHE A 53 8.57 -5.11 13.95
C PHE A 53 7.86 -6.06 14.91
N ASP A 54 7.74 -7.35 14.58
CA ASP A 54 7.31 -8.36 15.56
C ASP A 54 8.28 -8.37 16.76
N THR A 55 9.59 -8.44 16.51
CA THR A 55 10.62 -8.38 17.56
C THR A 55 10.63 -7.07 18.34
N VAL A 56 10.45 -5.92 17.68
CA VAL A 56 10.39 -4.63 18.40
C VAL A 56 9.17 -4.62 19.33
N LEU A 57 8.01 -5.08 18.87
CA LEU A 57 6.82 -5.13 19.71
C LEU A 57 7.02 -6.09 20.89
N GLU A 58 7.61 -7.27 20.68
CA GLU A 58 7.95 -8.19 21.78
C GLU A 58 8.79 -7.49 22.86
N ILE A 59 9.82 -6.73 22.47
CA ILE A 59 10.66 -5.95 23.40
C ILE A 59 9.85 -4.85 24.12
N GLU A 60 8.97 -4.16 23.39
CA GLU A 60 8.11 -3.13 23.98
C GLU A 60 7.08 -3.73 24.95
N HIS A 61 6.70 -5.00 24.78
CA HIS A 61 5.77 -5.72 25.66
C HIS A 61 6.46 -6.28 26.90
N GLU A 62 7.64 -6.91 26.76
CA GLU A 62 8.41 -7.47 27.88
C GLU A 62 8.77 -6.41 28.94
N LEU A 63 8.99 -5.16 28.51
CA LEU A 63 9.37 -4.07 29.41
C LEU A 63 8.17 -3.42 30.13
N LEU A 64 6.94 -3.61 29.63
CA LEU A 64 5.72 -3.12 30.28
C LEU A 64 5.24 -4.05 31.41
N GLU A 65 5.62 -5.33 31.38
CA GLU A 65 5.28 -6.31 32.43
C GLU A 65 6.14 -6.16 33.70
N ILE A 66 7.25 -5.41 33.63
CA ILE A 66 8.17 -5.19 34.75
C ILE A 66 7.71 -4.03 35.67
N ASP A 67 6.83 -3.14 35.17
CA ASP A 67 6.33 -1.96 35.92
C ASP A 67 4.96 -2.19 36.61
N ILE A 68 4.41 -3.40 36.57
CA ILE A 68 3.24 -3.76 37.38
C ILE A 68 3.75 -4.14 38.78
N ASP A 69 3.88 -3.12 39.63
CA ASP A 69 4.06 -3.25 41.08
C ASP A 69 3.07 -4.29 41.63
N GLU A 70 3.57 -5.21 42.44
CA GLU A 70 2.88 -6.36 43.04
C GLU A 70 1.75 -5.88 43.98
N GLY A 71 0.63 -5.45 43.41
CA GLY A 71 -0.67 -5.37 44.07
C GLY A 71 -1.45 -6.63 43.75
N GLU A 72 -1.38 -7.62 44.64
CA GLU A 72 -2.18 -8.85 44.60
C GLU A 72 -3.69 -8.52 44.47
N ASP A 73 -4.23 -8.53 43.26
CA ASP A 73 -5.65 -8.79 43.02
C ASP A 73 -5.72 -9.99 42.07
N GLU A 74 -6.10 -11.16 42.62
CA GLU A 74 -6.34 -12.39 41.86
C GLU A 74 -7.35 -12.12 40.72
N LEU A 75 -6.86 -12.05 39.49
CA LEU A 75 -7.72 -12.08 38.31
C LEU A 75 -8.13 -13.52 38.03
N GLU A 76 -9.42 -13.82 38.22
CA GLU A 76 -10.00 -15.11 37.84
C GLU A 76 -9.75 -15.41 36.35
N PRO A 77 -9.40 -16.66 35.99
CA PRO A 77 -9.11 -17.03 34.62
C PRO A 77 -10.36 -16.88 33.74
N ILE A 78 -10.23 -16.08 32.68
CA ILE A 78 -11.31 -15.85 31.70
C ILE A 78 -11.53 -17.14 30.91
N ASP A 79 -12.74 -17.67 31.00
CA ASP A 79 -13.20 -18.91 30.36
C ASP A 79 -12.97 -18.87 28.83
N GLU A 80 -12.25 -19.86 28.29
CA GLU A 80 -11.97 -20.03 26.84
C GLU A 80 -13.24 -20.01 25.97
N MET A 81 -14.41 -20.27 26.59
CA MET A 81 -15.71 -20.27 25.94
C MET A 81 -16.19 -18.87 25.51
N ILE A 82 -15.67 -17.78 26.11
CA ILE A 82 -16.04 -16.39 25.75
C ILE A 82 -15.33 -15.94 24.44
N LEU A 83 -14.18 -16.55 24.12
CA LEU A 83 -13.36 -16.19 22.94
C LEU A 83 -14.01 -16.57 21.60
N SER A 84 -14.92 -17.54 21.57
CA SER A 84 -15.61 -17.94 20.34
C SER A 84 -16.77 -17.00 19.98
N ASP A 85 -17.52 -16.53 20.98
CA ASP A 85 -18.64 -15.59 20.81
C ASP A 85 -18.19 -14.14 20.58
N ALA A 86 -16.99 -13.77 21.06
CA ALA A 86 -16.41 -12.43 20.87
C ALA A 86 -16.08 -12.07 19.41
N ARG A 87 -16.04 -13.05 18.48
CA ARG A 87 -15.83 -12.78 17.04
C ARG A 87 -17.01 -12.05 16.39
N ILE A 88 -18.20 -12.07 17.00
CA ILE A 88 -19.42 -11.54 16.38
C ILE A 88 -19.80 -10.14 16.91
N SER A 89 -19.29 -9.67 18.06
CA SER A 89 -19.73 -8.41 18.69
C SER A 89 -18.64 -7.35 18.92
N ILE A 90 -17.64 -7.27 18.04
CA ILE A 90 -16.72 -6.11 18.05
C ILE A 90 -17.46 -4.82 17.67
N PHE A 91 -18.50 -4.89 16.83
CA PHE A 91 -19.23 -3.71 16.35
C PHE A 91 -20.18 -3.08 17.37
N GLU A 92 -20.82 -3.88 18.24
CA GLU A 92 -21.75 -3.34 19.26
C GLU A 92 -21.00 -2.70 20.44
N TYR A 93 -19.84 -3.24 20.81
CA TYR A 93 -19.06 -2.80 21.97
C TYR A 93 -18.25 -1.50 21.76
N LEU A 94 -18.05 -1.11 20.50
CA LEU A 94 -17.31 0.11 20.11
C LEU A 94 -18.07 1.42 20.40
N SER A 95 -19.35 1.33 20.80
CA SER A 95 -20.20 2.50 21.02
C SER A 95 -20.02 3.15 22.39
N ASP A 96 -19.47 2.47 23.40
CA ASP A 96 -19.63 2.95 24.79
C ASP A 96 -18.47 2.73 25.78
N THR A 97 -17.23 2.44 25.34
CA THR A 97 -16.10 2.30 26.31
C THR A 97 -14.80 3.00 25.94
N ASN A 98 -14.13 3.48 26.99
CA ASN A 98 -12.85 4.17 27.00
C ASN A 98 -11.79 3.38 26.20
N LEU A 99 -11.38 3.95 25.06
CA LEU A 99 -10.51 3.34 24.04
C LEU A 99 -9.22 2.73 24.61
N ASN A 100 -8.70 3.29 25.70
CA ASN A 100 -7.49 2.81 26.36
C ASN A 100 -7.70 1.45 27.05
N SER A 101 -8.85 1.23 27.70
CA SER A 101 -9.18 -0.04 28.35
C SER A 101 -9.43 -1.15 27.32
N LEU A 102 -10.07 -0.81 26.20
CA LEU A 102 -10.33 -1.75 25.10
C LEU A 102 -9.03 -2.16 24.39
N THR A 103 -8.11 -1.20 24.18
CA THR A 103 -6.80 -1.48 23.56
C THR A 103 -5.98 -2.44 24.42
N SER A 104 -5.95 -2.25 25.75
CA SER A 104 -5.27 -3.16 26.67
C SER A 104 -5.90 -4.56 26.70
N LYS A 105 -7.23 -4.65 26.64
CA LYS A 105 -7.96 -5.94 26.61
C LYS A 105 -7.78 -6.69 25.30
N LEU A 106 -7.86 -5.99 24.16
CA LEU A 106 -7.62 -6.58 22.84
C LEU A 106 -6.15 -6.97 22.64
N ARG A 107 -5.22 -6.27 23.31
CA ARG A 107 -3.79 -6.59 23.39
C ARG A 107 -3.54 -7.85 24.22
N ALA A 108 -4.14 -7.96 25.41
CA ALA A 108 -4.05 -9.14 26.26
C ALA A 108 -4.70 -10.39 25.64
N ALA A 109 -5.76 -10.21 24.84
CA ALA A 109 -6.45 -11.31 24.16
C ALA A 109 -5.82 -11.72 22.81
N GLY A 110 -4.75 -11.05 22.35
CA GLY A 110 -4.12 -11.31 21.05
C GLY A 110 -5.02 -11.03 19.83
N LEU A 111 -6.09 -10.23 20.02
CA LEU A 111 -7.15 -10.00 19.03
C LEU A 111 -6.94 -8.76 18.16
N LEU A 112 -6.06 -7.84 18.55
CA LEU A 112 -5.59 -6.79 17.66
C LEU A 112 -4.49 -7.36 16.76
N PRO A 113 -4.65 -7.40 15.43
CA PRO A 113 -3.50 -7.64 14.56
C PRO A 113 -2.53 -6.48 14.77
N LEU A 114 -1.45 -6.77 15.52
CA LEU A 114 -0.30 -5.91 15.82
C LEU A 114 0.36 -5.32 14.55
N TRP A 115 -0.05 -5.86 13.41
CA TRP A 115 0.24 -5.40 12.06
C TRP A 115 -0.94 -4.70 11.40
N GLY A 116 -0.76 -3.42 11.08
CA GLY A 116 -1.57 -2.72 10.08
C GLY A 116 -1.22 -3.25 8.69
N ARG A 117 -2.15 -3.96 8.06
CA ARG A 117 -1.96 -4.39 6.67
C ARG A 117 -2.06 -3.14 5.80
N CYS A 118 -0.89 -2.64 5.37
CA CYS A 118 -0.79 -1.48 4.50
C CYS A 118 -1.56 -1.73 3.19
N VAL A 119 -1.98 -0.64 2.53
CA VAL A 119 -2.49 -0.57 1.14
C VAL A 119 -1.78 -1.55 0.19
N CYS A 120 -0.50 -1.83 0.47
CA CYS A 120 0.31 -2.79 -0.27
C CYS A 120 -0.37 -4.14 -0.54
N LEU A 121 -1.25 -4.66 0.34
CA LEU A 121 -1.93 -5.93 0.07
C LEU A 121 -2.94 -5.82 -1.07
N ILE A 122 -3.77 -4.76 -1.06
CA ILE A 122 -4.67 -4.48 -2.19
C ILE A 122 -3.84 -4.27 -3.46
N GLN A 123 -2.74 -3.53 -3.36
CA GLN A 123 -1.84 -3.34 -4.51
C GLN A 123 -1.23 -4.65 -5.02
N LEU A 124 -0.88 -5.58 -4.14
CA LEU A 124 -0.37 -6.90 -4.51
C LEU A 124 -1.46 -7.76 -5.14
N SER A 125 -2.68 -7.77 -4.59
CA SER A 125 -3.82 -8.50 -5.15
C SER A 125 -4.18 -7.99 -6.55
N VAL A 126 -4.18 -6.68 -6.75
CA VAL A 126 -4.43 -6.05 -8.06
C VAL A 126 -3.29 -6.35 -9.03
N HIS A 127 -2.04 -6.29 -8.57
CA HIS A 127 -0.88 -6.69 -9.38
C HIS A 127 -1.01 -8.15 -9.84
N ASP A 128 -1.33 -9.06 -8.93
CA ASP A 128 -1.53 -10.48 -9.21
C ASP A 128 -2.66 -10.70 -10.22
N PHE A 129 -3.79 -10.01 -10.05
CA PHE A 129 -4.90 -10.03 -11.01
C PHE A 129 -4.44 -9.57 -12.40
N ILE A 130 -3.71 -8.46 -12.48
CA ILE A 130 -3.17 -7.95 -13.75
C ILE A 130 -2.22 -8.97 -14.40
N GLN A 131 -1.32 -9.57 -13.63
CA GLN A 131 -0.35 -10.52 -14.17
C GLN A 131 -1.00 -11.85 -14.61
N LYS A 132 -1.93 -12.38 -13.81
CA LYS A 132 -2.52 -13.71 -14.03
C LYS A 132 -3.71 -13.67 -14.99
N GLN A 133 -4.54 -12.62 -14.94
CA GLN A 133 -5.77 -12.51 -15.71
C GLN A 133 -5.60 -11.59 -16.92
N LEU A 134 -5.25 -10.32 -16.70
CA LEU A 134 -5.17 -9.37 -17.82
C LEU A 134 -4.04 -9.72 -18.81
N ARG A 135 -2.86 -10.10 -18.30
CA ARG A 135 -1.70 -10.45 -19.13
C ARG A 135 -1.72 -11.87 -19.68
N SER A 136 -2.62 -12.75 -19.22
CA SER A 136 -2.81 -14.04 -19.88
C SER A 136 -3.54 -13.90 -21.23
N HIS A 137 -4.30 -12.82 -21.42
CA HIS A 137 -4.83 -12.45 -22.73
C HIS A 137 -3.70 -12.00 -23.67
N GLY A 138 -3.40 -12.82 -24.68
CA GLY A 138 -2.27 -12.59 -25.59
C GLY A 138 -2.33 -11.26 -26.36
N SER A 139 -3.51 -10.72 -26.65
CA SER A 139 -3.69 -9.40 -27.26
C SER A 139 -3.29 -8.26 -26.31
N VAL A 140 -3.78 -8.31 -25.07
CA VAL A 140 -3.50 -7.33 -24.02
C VAL A 140 -2.01 -7.32 -23.68
N ASN A 141 -1.39 -8.49 -23.50
CA ASN A 141 0.03 -8.58 -23.16
C ASN A 141 0.93 -8.03 -24.29
N LYS A 142 0.66 -8.41 -25.55
CA LYS A 142 1.39 -7.85 -26.71
C LYS A 142 1.28 -6.33 -26.75
N PHE A 143 0.09 -5.80 -26.46
CA PHE A 143 -0.12 -4.37 -26.41
C PHE A 143 0.66 -3.70 -25.28
N ILE A 144 0.60 -4.23 -24.05
CA ILE A 144 1.33 -3.67 -22.91
C ILE A 144 2.85 -3.65 -23.17
N ILE A 145 3.39 -4.69 -23.82
CA ILE A 145 4.80 -4.73 -24.24
C ILE A 145 5.08 -3.59 -25.23
N LYS A 146 4.24 -3.44 -26.26
CA LYS A 146 4.37 -2.37 -27.26
C LYS A 146 4.25 -0.98 -26.63
N ALA A 147 3.31 -0.77 -25.70
CA ALA A 147 3.13 0.48 -24.96
C ALA A 147 4.37 0.81 -24.11
N THR A 148 4.91 -0.19 -23.42
CA THR A 148 6.17 -0.04 -22.66
C THR A 148 7.33 0.35 -23.57
N GLN A 149 7.46 -0.29 -24.73
CA GLN A 149 8.48 0.05 -25.73
C GLN A 149 8.29 1.47 -26.25
N PHE A 150 7.05 1.85 -26.58
CA PHE A 150 6.72 3.21 -27.02
C PHE A 150 7.15 4.26 -25.99
N VAL A 151 6.78 4.09 -24.71
CA VAL A 151 7.16 5.02 -23.64
C VAL A 151 8.67 5.09 -23.47
N ASN A 152 9.36 3.95 -23.46
CA ASN A 152 10.81 3.91 -23.28
C ASN A 152 11.56 4.57 -24.45
N CYS A 153 11.13 4.35 -25.69
CA CYS A 153 11.70 5.01 -26.86
C CYS A 153 11.40 6.51 -26.85
N SER A 154 10.17 6.90 -26.50
CA SER A 154 9.76 8.30 -26.41
C SER A 154 10.60 9.08 -25.39
N ARG A 155 10.84 8.51 -24.21
CA ARG A 155 11.62 9.16 -23.14
C ARG A 155 13.10 9.34 -23.48
N LYS A 156 13.65 8.53 -24.38
CA LYS A 156 15.04 8.64 -24.85
C LYS A 156 15.20 9.61 -26.02
N SER A 157 14.10 10.03 -26.65
CA SER A 157 14.11 10.88 -27.83
C SER A 157 13.97 12.36 -27.44
N ILE A 158 14.95 13.18 -27.81
CA ILE A 158 14.92 14.64 -27.62
C ILE A 158 13.70 15.25 -28.34
N GLN A 159 13.44 14.80 -29.58
CA GLN A 159 12.30 15.25 -30.38
C GLN A 159 10.95 14.96 -29.69
N CYS A 160 10.80 13.77 -29.10
CA CYS A 160 9.59 13.44 -28.36
C CYS A 160 9.46 14.32 -27.10
N GLY A 161 10.57 14.56 -26.39
CA GLY A 161 10.62 15.46 -25.24
C GLY A 161 10.15 16.88 -25.56
N GLU A 162 10.61 17.47 -26.66
CA GLU A 162 10.18 18.80 -27.12
C GLU A 162 8.68 18.87 -27.42
N ILE A 163 8.14 17.82 -28.06
CA ILE A 163 6.70 17.72 -28.36
C ILE A 163 5.92 17.62 -27.06
N PHE A 164 6.34 16.78 -26.12
CA PHE A 164 5.68 16.62 -24.83
C PHE A 164 5.68 17.91 -24.00
N LEU A 165 6.79 18.65 -24.00
CA LEU A 165 6.88 20.00 -23.42
C LEU A 165 5.90 20.97 -24.08
N LYS A 166 5.86 21.00 -25.42
CA LYS A 166 4.96 21.87 -26.20
C LYS A 166 3.49 21.63 -25.87
N TYR A 167 3.10 20.36 -25.69
CA TYR A 167 1.72 19.98 -25.39
C TYR A 167 1.43 19.83 -23.89
N LYS A 168 2.36 20.26 -23.02
CA LYS A 168 2.26 20.15 -21.55
C LYS A 168 1.79 18.77 -21.11
N PHE A 169 2.48 17.76 -21.61
CA PHE A 169 2.14 16.37 -21.46
C PHE A 169 3.36 15.57 -21.03
N THR A 170 3.17 14.50 -20.26
CA THR A 170 4.24 13.61 -19.82
C THR A 170 3.76 12.17 -19.91
N LEU A 171 4.65 11.28 -20.38
CA LEU A 171 4.39 9.84 -20.37
C LEU A 171 4.79 9.24 -19.03
N GLY A 172 3.85 8.55 -18.38
CA GLY A 172 4.13 7.74 -17.20
C GLY A 172 5.02 6.57 -17.57
N ALA A 173 6.12 6.36 -16.84
CA ALA A 173 6.91 5.13 -16.98
C ALA A 173 6.33 4.03 -16.09
N MET A 174 6.29 2.81 -16.62
CA MET A 174 5.93 1.64 -15.84
C MET A 174 7.09 1.24 -14.90
N ASN A 175 6.76 0.99 -13.64
CA ASN A 175 7.55 0.23 -12.69
C ASN A 175 6.96 -1.18 -12.59
N GLN A 176 7.78 -2.22 -12.72
CA GLN A 176 7.29 -3.60 -12.70
C GLN A 176 6.72 -4.03 -11.34
N THR A 177 7.15 -3.40 -10.24
CA THR A 177 6.78 -3.79 -8.88
C THR A 177 5.52 -3.11 -8.35
N ARG A 178 5.03 -2.05 -9.01
CA ARG A 178 3.80 -1.35 -8.61
C ARG A 178 2.82 -1.27 -9.76
N TRP A 179 1.63 -1.85 -9.57
CA TRP A 179 0.62 -1.92 -10.63
C TRP A 179 0.12 -0.53 -11.07
N ASP A 180 0.10 0.45 -10.15
CA ASP A 180 -0.37 1.82 -10.38
C ASP A 180 0.39 2.51 -11.53
N SER A 181 1.68 2.22 -11.65
CA SER A 181 2.56 2.78 -12.67
C SER A 181 2.22 2.24 -14.06
N MET A 182 1.71 1.00 -14.17
CA MET A 182 1.19 0.46 -15.41
C MET A 182 -0.08 1.20 -15.80
N TYR A 183 -1.03 1.35 -14.87
CA TYR A 183 -2.25 2.14 -15.10
C TYR A 183 -1.92 3.57 -15.57
N LYS A 184 -1.06 4.28 -14.85
CA LYS A 184 -0.62 5.65 -15.19
C LYS A 184 0.04 5.73 -16.58
N MET A 185 0.88 4.75 -16.94
CA MET A 185 1.47 4.65 -18.28
C MET A 185 0.38 4.50 -19.34
N LEU A 186 -0.52 3.53 -19.17
CA LEU A 186 -1.60 3.24 -20.11
C LEU A 186 -2.55 4.43 -20.28
N LYS A 187 -2.99 5.06 -19.19
CA LYS A 187 -3.81 6.28 -19.19
C LYS A 187 -3.10 7.41 -19.93
N SER A 188 -1.80 7.62 -19.68
CA SER A 188 -1.04 8.68 -20.35
C SER A 188 -1.01 8.51 -21.88
N ILE A 189 -0.97 7.28 -22.40
CA ILE A 189 -1.03 7.03 -23.85
C ILE A 189 -2.40 7.42 -24.42
N LEU A 190 -3.50 7.14 -23.72
CA LEU A 190 -4.84 7.60 -24.12
C LEU A 190 -4.97 9.12 -24.09
N ASP A 191 -4.40 9.76 -23.06
CA ASP A 191 -4.39 11.22 -22.96
C ASP A 191 -3.58 11.86 -24.09
N ALA A 192 -2.44 11.26 -24.43
CA ALA A 192 -1.62 11.69 -25.58
C ALA A 192 -2.40 11.60 -26.89
N GLU A 193 -3.22 10.55 -27.06
CA GLU A 193 -4.05 10.42 -28.24
C GLU A 193 -5.19 11.44 -28.26
N THR A 194 -5.86 11.64 -27.14
CA THR A 194 -6.94 12.63 -27.01
C THR A 194 -6.44 14.04 -27.31
N LYS A 195 -5.21 14.36 -26.91
CA LYS A 195 -4.53 15.63 -27.23
C LYS A 195 -3.96 15.67 -28.66
N GLY A 196 -4.07 14.58 -29.42
CA GLY A 196 -3.52 14.45 -30.77
C GLY A 196 -2.00 14.55 -30.82
N CYS A 197 -1.29 14.20 -29.74
CA CYS A 197 0.16 14.27 -29.64
C CYS A 197 0.83 13.15 -30.44
N LEU A 198 0.20 11.98 -30.52
CA LEU A 198 0.79 10.78 -31.14
C LEU A 198 1.12 11.01 -32.62
N LYS A 199 0.29 11.77 -33.35
CA LYS A 199 0.50 12.07 -34.78
C LYS A 199 1.78 12.87 -35.07
N PHE A 200 2.35 13.53 -34.06
CA PHE A 200 3.57 14.32 -34.20
C PHE A 200 4.84 13.55 -33.89
N LEU A 201 4.76 12.22 -33.66
CA LEU A 201 5.90 11.35 -33.33
C LEU A 201 6.28 10.43 -34.51
N PRO A 202 6.71 10.96 -35.68
CA PRO A 202 6.94 10.17 -36.88
C PRO A 202 8.05 9.12 -36.71
N SER A 203 9.05 9.41 -35.87
CA SER A 203 10.14 8.49 -35.53
C SER A 203 9.67 7.23 -34.78
N LEU A 204 8.47 7.26 -34.20
CA LEU A 204 7.87 6.15 -33.45
C LEU A 204 6.63 5.58 -34.13
N LYS A 205 6.40 5.87 -35.41
CA LYS A 205 5.18 5.50 -36.14
C LYS A 205 4.77 4.03 -35.98
N TYR A 206 5.74 3.11 -35.94
CA TYR A 206 5.49 1.67 -35.80
C TYR A 206 5.07 1.26 -34.39
N LEU A 207 5.41 2.05 -33.38
CA LEU A 207 5.08 1.84 -31.99
C LEU A 207 3.80 2.57 -31.56
N ILE A 208 3.30 3.50 -32.36
CA ILE A 208 2.00 4.15 -32.12
C ILE A 208 0.89 3.08 -32.11
N PRO A 209 0.04 3.05 -31.08
CA PRO A 209 -1.15 2.21 -31.04
C PRO A 209 -2.09 2.44 -32.23
N LYS A 210 -2.56 1.37 -32.85
CA LYS A 210 -3.61 1.41 -33.87
C LYS A 210 -4.98 1.60 -33.21
N ASN A 211 -6.00 1.98 -33.98
CA ASN A 211 -7.36 2.23 -33.46
C ASN A 211 -7.94 1.06 -32.64
N TYR A 212 -7.76 -0.19 -33.09
CA TYR A 212 -8.23 -1.36 -32.32
C TYR A 212 -7.42 -1.56 -31.03
N GLU A 213 -6.12 -1.24 -31.03
CA GLU A 213 -5.27 -1.31 -29.84
C GLU A 213 -5.65 -0.23 -28.83
N LEU A 214 -6.02 0.97 -29.32
CA LEU A 214 -6.56 2.05 -28.51
C LEU A 214 -7.92 1.69 -27.90
N ALA A 215 -8.76 0.93 -28.61
CA ALA A 215 -10.02 0.44 -28.06
C ALA A 215 -9.78 -0.53 -26.89
N ILE A 216 -8.90 -1.52 -27.08
CA ILE A 216 -8.48 -2.45 -26.00
C ILE A 216 -7.89 -1.66 -24.82
N LEU A 217 -7.07 -0.65 -25.10
CA LEU A 217 -6.46 0.17 -24.07
C LEU A 217 -7.50 0.93 -23.24
N ARG A 218 -8.53 1.49 -23.88
CA ARG A 218 -9.64 2.15 -23.17
C ARG A 218 -10.33 1.17 -22.24
N GLU A 219 -10.72 0.00 -22.74
CA GLU A 219 -11.36 -1.03 -21.91
C GLU A 219 -10.50 -1.43 -20.70
N VAL A 220 -9.19 -1.64 -20.90
CA VAL A 220 -8.28 -1.98 -19.80
C VAL A 220 -8.17 -0.83 -18.79
N VAL A 221 -8.09 0.42 -19.26
CA VAL A 221 -8.04 1.59 -18.38
C VAL A 221 -9.34 1.76 -17.61
N ASP A 222 -10.50 1.57 -18.26
CA ASP A 222 -11.81 1.69 -17.65
C ASP A 222 -12.02 0.65 -16.54
N VAL A 223 -11.47 -0.57 -16.70
CA VAL A 223 -11.47 -1.61 -15.66
C VAL A 223 -10.55 -1.25 -14.49
N LEU A 224 -9.39 -0.65 -14.77
CA LEU A 224 -8.37 -0.35 -13.74
C LEU A 224 -8.61 0.98 -13.00
N GLU A 225 -9.35 1.91 -13.60
CA GLU A 225 -9.57 3.26 -13.05
C GLU A 225 -10.32 3.24 -11.70
N PRO A 226 -11.42 2.49 -11.50
CA PRO A 226 -12.08 2.40 -10.19
C PRO A 226 -11.15 1.87 -9.10
N ILE A 227 -10.36 0.83 -9.42
CA ILE A 227 -9.38 0.25 -8.51
C ILE A 227 -8.31 1.30 -8.15
N HIS A 228 -7.89 2.12 -9.11
CA HIS A 228 -6.88 3.14 -8.88
C HIS A 228 -7.40 4.23 -7.95
N LEU A 229 -8.60 4.72 -8.20
CA LEU A 229 -9.26 5.71 -7.35
C LEU A 229 -9.46 5.16 -5.93
N PHE A 230 -9.92 3.92 -5.82
CA PHE A 230 -10.05 3.25 -4.53
C PHE A 230 -8.71 3.19 -3.78
N THR A 231 -7.63 2.77 -4.43
CA THR A 231 -6.31 2.73 -3.76
C THR A 231 -5.81 4.11 -3.33
N LEU A 232 -6.07 5.17 -4.12
CA LEU A 232 -5.69 6.53 -3.75
C LEU A 232 -6.49 7.04 -2.55
N GLU A 233 -7.80 6.79 -2.53
CA GLU A 233 -8.66 7.16 -1.42
C GLU A 233 -8.24 6.41 -0.16
N PHE A 234 -7.99 5.10 -0.28
CA PHE A 234 -7.52 4.25 0.80
C PHE A 234 -6.17 4.74 1.36
N GLU A 235 -5.20 5.08 0.50
CA GLU A 235 -3.92 5.69 0.90
C GLU A 235 -4.10 7.02 1.64
N SER A 236 -5.01 7.88 1.16
CA SER A 236 -5.31 9.17 1.80
C SER A 236 -6.01 9.01 3.16
N SER A 237 -6.75 7.91 3.31
CA SER A 237 -7.50 7.55 4.51
C SER A 237 -6.73 6.70 5.53
N LEU A 238 -5.43 6.46 5.34
CA LEU A 238 -4.59 5.72 6.32
C LEU A 238 -4.52 6.38 7.72
N GLY A 239 -5.20 7.52 7.93
CA GLY A 239 -5.53 8.08 9.23
C GLY A 239 -6.86 7.61 9.83
N THR A 240 -7.59 6.67 9.23
CA THR A 240 -8.89 6.16 9.69
C THR A 240 -9.00 4.65 9.44
N SER A 241 -8.73 3.84 10.47
CA SER A 241 -8.90 2.38 10.49
C SER A 241 -10.33 1.89 10.21
N GLY A 242 -11.29 2.79 9.94
CA GLY A 242 -12.70 2.48 9.70
C GLY A 242 -13.09 2.23 8.24
N ILE A 243 -12.19 2.40 7.26
CA ILE A 243 -12.52 2.28 5.82
C ILE A 243 -12.10 0.92 5.22
N GLU A 244 -11.40 0.08 5.98
CA GLU A 244 -10.85 -1.19 5.47
C GLU A 244 -11.92 -2.20 5.03
N ILE A 245 -13.13 -2.16 5.60
CA ILE A 245 -14.20 -3.13 5.34
C ILE A 245 -15.15 -2.70 4.21
N PRO A 246 -15.70 -1.46 4.17
CA PRO A 246 -16.61 -1.06 3.10
C PRO A 246 -15.96 -1.03 1.71
N GLY A 247 -14.65 -0.78 1.65
CA GLY A 247 -13.88 -0.75 0.41
C GLY A 247 -13.71 -2.09 -0.29
N LEU A 248 -13.68 -3.20 0.48
CA LEU A 248 -13.54 -4.55 -0.07
C LEU A 248 -14.87 -5.10 -0.61
N GLU A 249 -16.02 -4.61 -0.13
CA GLU A 249 -17.33 -4.97 -0.67
C GLU A 249 -17.68 -4.23 -1.98
N ALA A 250 -16.96 -3.13 -2.27
CA ALA A 250 -17.16 -2.31 -3.46
C ALA A 250 -16.29 -2.71 -4.68
N LEU A 251 -15.29 -3.57 -4.48
CA LEU A 251 -14.41 -4.13 -5.53
C LEU A 251 -14.97 -5.43 -6.10
#